data_AF-A0A960MJ51-F1
#
_entry.id   AF-A0A960MJ51-F1
#
_cell.length_a   1.000
_cell.length_b   1.000
_cell.length_c   1.000
_cell.angle_alpha   90.00
_cell.angle_beta   90.00
_cell.angle_gamma   90.00
#
_symmetry.space_group_name_H-M   'P 1'
#
loop_
_entity.id
_entity.type
_entity.pdbx_description
1 polymer ?
#
loop_
_entity_poly.entity_id
_entity_poly.type
_entity_poly.pdbx_seq_one_letter_code
_entity_poly.pdbx_strand_id
1 'polypeptide(L)'
;MTKEALLTYPNHLPIHWNDPDVPLQDRLSLMVKYAQFFEKTHPLQALETYTEAAAAGSTYAKVWLAQKYSKEDNKDLAVKYLKECLETEDLSTSNLLACATLLRKFHEFPLALEAYILAAKRGNLSAIASVITYLEVGVSGIERDVEEAAEWRKKLPEAWRSSPMPLFFNHLKETT
;
A
#
# COMPACT_ATOMS: atom_id res chain seq x y z
N MET A 1 -10.07 21.57 -1.30
CA MET A 1 -10.25 22.07 0.08
C MET A 1 -8.93 22.67 0.53
N THR A 2 -8.93 23.93 0.96
CA THR A 2 -7.71 24.72 1.27
C THR A 2 -7.31 24.61 2.74
N LYS A 3 -6.09 25.01 3.08
CA LYS A 3 -5.56 25.03 4.46
C LYS A 3 -6.44 25.86 5.42
N GLU A 4 -7.03 26.95 4.93
CA GLU A 4 -7.95 27.80 5.69
C GLU A 4 -9.30 27.12 5.96
N ALA A 5 -9.80 26.30 5.04
CA ALA A 5 -11.05 25.57 5.23
C ALA A 5 -10.96 24.52 6.37
N LEU A 6 -9.77 23.97 6.65
CA LEU A 6 -9.55 23.06 7.78
C LEU A 6 -9.43 23.78 9.13
N LEU A 7 -9.20 25.10 9.12
CA LEU A 7 -8.78 25.88 10.31
C LEU A 7 -9.82 26.87 10.84
N THR A 8 -10.84 27.28 10.08
CA THR A 8 -11.52 28.57 10.35
C THR A 8 -12.90 28.56 11.00
N TYR A 9 -13.62 27.45 11.20
CA TYR A 9 -14.88 27.46 11.98
C TYR A 9 -15.05 26.12 12.72
N PRO A 10 -15.79 26.04 13.85
CA PRO A 10 -15.52 25.07 14.91
C PRO A 10 -15.60 23.65 14.36
N ASN A 11 -14.57 22.82 14.56
CA ASN A 11 -14.60 21.35 14.50
C ASN A 11 -15.75 20.71 13.70
N HIS A 12 -15.93 21.06 12.42
CA HIS A 12 -17.01 20.53 11.58
C HIS A 12 -16.51 19.48 10.59
N LEU A 13 -15.29 19.00 10.76
CA LEU A 13 -14.85 17.80 10.05
C LEU A 13 -15.58 16.55 10.59
N PRO A 14 -15.78 16.38 11.92
CA PRO A 14 -16.65 15.34 12.47
C PRO A 14 -18.07 15.33 11.93
N ILE A 15 -18.68 16.49 11.64
CA ILE A 15 -20.07 16.51 11.15
C ILE A 15 -20.19 15.86 9.77
N HIS A 16 -19.18 16.02 8.91
CA HIS A 16 -19.19 15.43 7.58
C HIS A 16 -18.75 13.96 7.58
N TRP A 17 -18.10 13.44 8.63
CA TRP A 17 -17.73 12.02 8.70
C TRP A 17 -18.96 11.10 8.65
N ASN A 18 -20.07 11.57 9.22
CA ASN A 18 -21.31 10.81 9.32
C ASN A 18 -22.47 11.40 8.49
N ASP A 19 -22.19 12.38 7.64
CA ASP A 19 -23.18 13.01 6.77
C ASP A 19 -23.56 12.05 5.63
N PRO A 20 -24.80 11.52 5.59
CA PRO A 20 -25.22 10.58 4.57
C PRO A 20 -25.33 11.22 3.18
N ASP A 21 -25.46 12.55 3.10
CA ASP A 21 -25.56 13.28 1.83
C ASP A 21 -24.18 13.45 1.16
N VAL A 22 -23.10 13.23 1.90
CA VAL A 22 -21.73 13.23 1.37
C VAL A 22 -21.31 11.81 0.99
N PRO A 23 -20.88 11.56 -0.26
CA PRO A 23 -20.39 10.24 -0.67
C PRO A 23 -19.32 9.69 0.27
N LEU A 24 -19.37 8.40 0.57
CA LEU A 24 -18.45 7.77 1.53
C LEU A 24 -16.97 8.08 1.20
N GLN A 25 -16.60 7.99 -0.08
CA GLN A 25 -15.21 8.25 -0.49
C GLN A 25 -14.78 9.70 -0.22
N ASP A 26 -15.68 10.67 -0.38
CA ASP A 26 -15.38 12.06 -0.07
C ASP A 26 -15.20 12.24 1.44
N ARG A 27 -16.06 11.62 2.26
CA ARG A 27 -15.93 11.62 3.73
C ARG A 27 -14.60 11.02 4.17
N LEU A 28 -14.22 9.86 3.63
CA LEU A 28 -12.94 9.21 3.93
C LEU A 28 -11.74 10.10 3.52
N SER A 29 -11.83 10.76 2.37
CA SER A 29 -10.80 11.73 1.92
C SER A 29 -10.69 12.94 2.86
N LEU A 30 -11.81 13.42 3.41
CA LEU A 30 -11.82 14.50 4.41
C LEU A 30 -11.16 14.05 5.72
N MET A 31 -11.50 12.86 6.22
CA MET A 31 -10.89 12.28 7.42
C MET A 31 -9.36 12.17 7.25
N VAL A 32 -8.91 11.63 6.11
CA VAL A 32 -7.48 11.50 5.81
C VAL A 32 -6.78 12.86 5.79
N LYS A 33 -7.34 13.86 5.10
CA LYS A 33 -6.75 15.21 5.04
C LYS A 33 -6.67 15.87 6.41
N TYR A 34 -7.69 15.67 7.25
CA TYR A 34 -7.69 16.15 8.63
C TYR A 34 -6.58 15.48 9.44
N ALA A 35 -6.51 14.15 9.42
CA ALA A 35 -5.49 13.40 10.14
C ALA A 35 -4.08 13.85 9.74
N GLN A 36 -3.80 13.95 8.43
CA GLN A 36 -2.52 14.45 7.89
C GLN A 36 -2.14 15.83 8.43
N PHE A 37 -3.11 16.75 8.51
CA PHE A 37 -2.87 18.10 9.01
C PHE A 37 -2.42 18.10 10.47
N PHE A 38 -2.99 17.20 11.28
CA PHE A 38 -2.76 17.12 12.72
C PHE A 38 -1.65 16.15 13.12
N GLU A 39 -1.07 15.37 12.21
CA GLU A 39 -0.04 14.35 12.50
C GLU A 39 1.10 14.84 13.41
N LYS A 40 1.56 16.08 13.21
CA LYS A 40 2.69 16.65 13.97
C LYS A 40 2.26 17.38 15.25
N THR A 41 1.09 18.01 15.24
CA THR A 41 0.66 18.91 16.32
C THR A 41 -0.24 18.20 17.33
N HIS A 42 -1.03 17.23 16.89
CA HIS A 42 -1.99 16.47 17.70
C HIS A 42 -1.95 14.98 17.27
N PRO A 43 -0.84 14.26 17.55
CA PRO A 43 -0.58 12.93 17.00
C PRO A 43 -1.61 11.86 17.45
N LEU A 44 -2.13 11.95 18.68
CA LEU A 44 -3.16 11.03 19.17
C LEU A 44 -4.47 11.22 18.37
N GLN A 45 -4.88 12.46 18.15
CA GLN A 45 -6.06 12.78 17.37
C GLN A 45 -5.93 12.35 15.91
N ALA A 46 -4.74 12.52 15.32
CA ALA A 46 -4.47 12.03 13.97
C ALA A 46 -4.56 10.49 13.89
N LEU A 47 -3.99 9.79 14.88
CA LEU A 47 -4.06 8.33 14.96
C LEU A 47 -5.49 7.82 15.10
N GLU A 48 -6.29 8.43 15.98
CA GLU A 48 -7.72 8.12 16.15
C GLU A 48 -8.47 8.33 14.82
N THR A 49 -8.26 9.46 14.15
CA THR A 49 -8.95 9.77 12.89
C THR A 49 -8.55 8.79 11.77
N TYR A 50 -7.27 8.41 11.68
CA TYR A 50 -6.86 7.35 10.74
C TYR A 50 -7.49 6.01 11.07
N THR A 51 -7.59 5.67 12.35
CA THR A 51 -8.20 4.41 12.79
C THR A 51 -9.68 4.36 12.41
N GLU A 52 -10.42 5.44 12.65
CA GLU A 52 -11.82 5.57 12.23
C GLU A 52 -11.98 5.50 10.72
N ALA A 53 -11.14 6.23 9.96
CA ALA A 53 -11.18 6.20 8.50
C ALA A 53 -10.87 4.79 7.95
N ALA A 54 -9.91 4.08 8.55
CA ALA A 54 -9.56 2.71 8.17
C ALA A 54 -10.72 1.74 8.46
N ALA A 55 -11.37 1.86 9.62
CA ALA A 55 -12.56 1.08 9.98
C ALA A 55 -13.73 1.34 9.03
N ALA A 56 -13.87 2.57 8.54
CA ALA A 56 -14.85 2.97 7.53
C ALA A 56 -14.44 2.61 6.09
N GLY A 57 -13.31 1.93 5.88
CA GLY A 57 -12.88 1.37 4.59
C GLY A 57 -11.81 2.16 3.84
N SER A 58 -11.25 3.23 4.41
CA SER A 58 -10.19 4.00 3.74
C SER A 58 -8.92 3.19 3.57
N THR A 59 -8.60 2.83 2.32
CA THR A 59 -7.37 2.12 1.96
C THR A 59 -6.13 2.95 2.28
N TYR A 60 -6.19 4.27 2.09
CA TYR A 60 -5.11 5.18 2.45
C TYR A 60 -4.82 5.12 3.96
N ALA A 61 -5.86 5.20 4.79
CA ALA A 61 -5.69 5.16 6.24
C ALA A 61 -5.12 3.81 6.71
N LYS A 62 -5.58 2.70 6.11
CA LYS A 62 -5.01 1.35 6.37
C LYS A 62 -3.51 1.29 6.04
N VAL A 63 -3.08 1.79 4.88
CA VAL A 63 -1.66 1.83 4.51
C VAL A 63 -0.86 2.72 5.46
N TRP A 64 -1.41 3.87 5.85
CA TRP A 64 -0.77 4.77 6.81
C TRP A 64 -0.56 4.08 8.17
N LEU A 65 -1.61 3.42 8.69
CA LEU A 65 -1.53 2.66 9.95
C LEU A 65 -0.51 1.53 9.84
N ALA A 66 -0.48 0.80 8.73
CA ALA A 66 0.53 -0.21 8.50
C ALA A 66 1.97 0.35 8.51
N GLN A 67 2.20 1.52 7.92
CA GLN A 67 3.49 2.20 7.98
C GLN A 67 3.83 2.68 9.39
N LYS A 68 2.84 3.18 10.15
CA LYS A 68 3.00 3.59 11.54
C LYS A 68 3.44 2.41 12.41
N TYR A 69 2.70 1.31 12.37
CA TYR A 69 3.01 0.10 13.14
C TYR A 69 4.29 -0.59 12.67
N SER A 70 4.64 -0.50 11.38
CA SER A 70 5.95 -0.96 10.88
C SER A 70 7.14 -0.18 11.47
N LYS A 71 6.96 1.11 11.80
CA LYS A 71 7.99 1.93 12.46
C LYS A 71 8.08 1.64 13.96
N GLU A 72 7.00 1.16 14.56
CA GLU A 72 6.94 0.73 15.97
C GLU A 72 7.31 -0.75 16.16
N ASP A 73 7.77 -1.41 15.10
CA ASP A 73 8.10 -2.84 15.08
C ASP A 73 6.91 -3.75 15.44
N ASN A 74 5.68 -3.24 15.32
CA ASN A 74 4.46 -4.03 15.49
C ASN A 74 4.07 -4.67 14.15
N LYS A 75 4.79 -5.73 13.78
CA LYS A 75 4.58 -6.48 12.54
C LYS A 75 3.13 -6.96 12.41
N ASP A 76 2.58 -7.57 13.46
CA ASP A 76 1.28 -8.24 13.37
C ASP A 76 0.15 -7.26 13.01
N LEU A 77 0.15 -6.10 13.66
CA LEU A 77 -0.85 -5.08 13.38
C LEU A 77 -0.63 -4.42 12.02
N ALA A 78 0.63 -4.23 11.61
CA ALA A 78 0.93 -3.74 10.27
C ALA A 78 0.45 -4.71 9.19
N VAL A 79 0.74 -6.01 9.31
CA VAL A 79 0.30 -7.04 8.35
C VAL A 79 -1.21 -7.15 8.32
N LYS A 80 -1.90 -7.04 9.47
CA LYS A 80 -3.36 -7.01 9.54
C LYS A 80 -3.95 -5.92 8.62
N TYR A 81 -3.51 -4.67 8.79
CA TYR A 81 -4.03 -3.57 7.96
C TYR A 81 -3.71 -3.73 6.47
N LEU A 82 -2.56 -4.33 6.14
CA LEU A 82 -2.18 -4.58 4.74
C LEU A 82 -3.06 -5.65 4.09
N LYS A 83 -3.40 -6.74 4.80
CA LYS A 83 -4.34 -7.77 4.32
C LYS A 83 -5.72 -7.18 4.06
N GLU A 84 -6.26 -6.45 5.04
CA GLU A 84 -7.55 -5.73 4.88
C GLU A 84 -7.52 -4.68 3.76
N CYS A 85 -6.33 -4.21 3.38
CA CYS A 85 -6.15 -3.31 2.25
C CYS A 85 -6.30 -4.09 0.94
N LEU A 86 -5.61 -5.21 0.79
CA LEU A 86 -5.60 -6.03 -0.44
C LEU A 86 -6.95 -6.68 -0.77
N GLU A 87 -7.81 -6.90 0.23
CA GLU A 87 -9.20 -7.34 0.03
C GLU A 87 -10.07 -6.31 -0.72
N THR A 88 -9.60 -5.07 -0.87
CA THR A 88 -10.34 -4.01 -1.57
C THR A 88 -9.83 -3.82 -3.00
N GLU A 89 -10.74 -3.81 -3.97
CA GLU A 89 -10.38 -3.71 -5.40
C GLU A 89 -9.87 -2.30 -5.79
N ASP A 90 -10.25 -1.26 -5.04
CA ASP A 90 -10.00 0.15 -5.35
C ASP A 90 -8.78 0.75 -4.60
N LEU A 91 -7.68 0.01 -4.57
CA LEU A 91 -6.39 0.56 -4.12
C LEU A 91 -5.85 1.51 -5.18
N SER A 92 -5.03 2.49 -4.84
CA SER A 92 -4.21 3.20 -5.84
C SER A 92 -2.92 2.40 -6.15
N THR A 93 -2.29 2.65 -7.29
CA THR A 93 -0.99 2.00 -7.63
C THR A 93 0.08 2.33 -6.58
N SER A 94 0.09 3.55 -6.04
CA SER A 94 1.03 3.92 -4.97
C SER A 94 0.77 3.16 -3.68
N ASN A 95 -0.50 2.97 -3.30
CA ASN A 95 -0.86 2.18 -2.12
C ASN A 95 -0.48 0.71 -2.30
N LEU A 96 -0.71 0.12 -3.48
CA LEU A 96 -0.26 -1.24 -3.78
C LEU A 96 1.25 -1.41 -3.64
N LEU A 97 2.04 -0.46 -4.16
CA LEU A 97 3.50 -0.51 -4.02
C LEU A 97 3.96 -0.35 -2.57
N ALA A 98 3.28 0.49 -1.79
CA ALA A 98 3.53 0.62 -0.36
C ALA A 98 3.22 -0.69 0.39
N CYS A 99 2.08 -1.32 0.09
CA CYS A 99 1.71 -2.62 0.62
C CYS A 99 2.77 -3.68 0.28
N ALA A 100 3.12 -3.82 -0.99
CA ALA A 100 4.09 -4.80 -1.47
C ALA A 100 5.45 -4.65 -0.77
N THR A 101 5.90 -3.40 -0.59
CA THR A 101 7.18 -3.11 0.06
C THR A 101 7.18 -3.49 1.54
N LEU A 102 6.10 -3.20 2.26
CA LEU A 102 5.97 -3.55 3.68
C LEU A 102 5.79 -5.06 3.87
N LEU A 103 4.93 -5.71 3.09
CA LEU A 103 4.72 -7.15 3.14
C LEU A 103 6.03 -7.90 2.88
N ARG A 104 6.81 -7.45 1.89
CA ARG A 104 8.16 -7.98 1.65
C ARG A 104 9.09 -7.79 2.85
N LYS A 105 9.12 -6.59 3.45
CA LYS A 105 9.91 -6.32 4.67
C LYS A 105 9.56 -7.30 5.80
N PHE A 106 8.30 -7.72 5.88
CA PHE A 106 7.81 -8.66 6.88
C PHE A 106 7.88 -10.13 6.45
N HIS A 107 8.48 -10.44 5.30
CA HIS A 107 8.55 -11.78 4.70
C HIS A 107 7.17 -12.43 4.42
N GLU A 108 6.14 -11.61 4.21
CA GLU A 108 4.83 -12.04 3.73
C GLU A 108 4.85 -12.11 2.19
N PHE A 109 5.73 -12.94 1.64
CA PHE A 109 6.09 -12.95 0.22
C PHE A 109 4.91 -13.18 -0.73
N PRO A 110 3.99 -14.15 -0.50
CA PRO A 110 2.84 -14.34 -1.38
C PRO A 110 1.96 -13.10 -1.50
N LEU A 111 1.69 -12.41 -0.38
CA LEU A 111 0.91 -11.18 -0.35
C LEU A 111 1.66 -10.01 -1.00
N ALA A 112 2.99 -9.96 -0.83
CA ALA A 112 3.82 -8.97 -1.52
C ALA A 112 3.75 -9.15 -3.04
N LEU A 113 3.84 -10.40 -3.52
CA LEU A 113 3.72 -10.73 -4.93
C LEU A 113 2.32 -10.38 -5.47
N GLU A 114 1.26 -10.69 -4.73
CA GLU A 114 -0.11 -10.30 -5.09
C GLU A 114 -0.22 -8.79 -5.30
N ALA A 115 0.27 -8.00 -4.34
CA ALA A 115 0.27 -6.54 -4.44
C ALA A 115 1.08 -6.02 -5.64
N TYR A 116 2.23 -6.63 -5.92
CA TYR A 116 3.01 -6.31 -7.12
C TYR A 116 2.28 -6.68 -8.41
N ILE A 117 1.62 -7.83 -8.48
CA ILE A 117 0.82 -8.24 -9.65
C ILE A 117 -0.30 -7.24 -9.91
N LEU A 118 -1.02 -6.79 -8.87
CA LEU A 118 -2.07 -5.78 -9.00
C LEU A 118 -1.50 -4.45 -9.51
N ALA A 119 -0.35 -4.00 -9.00
CA ALA A 119 0.29 -2.77 -9.48
C ALA A 119 0.82 -2.91 -10.92
N ALA A 120 1.35 -4.10 -11.27
CA ALA A 120 1.85 -4.43 -12.59
C ALA A 120 0.74 -4.47 -13.64
N LYS A 121 -0.43 -5.01 -13.30
CA LYS A 121 -1.64 -4.98 -14.14
C LYS A 121 -2.08 -3.54 -14.48
N ARG A 122 -1.70 -2.57 -13.65
CA ARG A 122 -1.94 -1.13 -13.88
C ARG A 122 -0.78 -0.43 -14.60
N GLY A 123 0.12 -1.20 -15.21
CA GLY A 123 1.22 -0.69 -16.02
C GLY A 123 2.43 -0.20 -15.23
N ASN A 124 2.51 -0.44 -13.91
CA ASN A 124 3.68 -0.02 -13.15
C ASN A 124 4.89 -0.91 -13.50
N LEU A 125 5.89 -0.32 -14.17
CA LEU A 125 7.06 -1.05 -14.66
C LEU A 125 7.94 -1.62 -13.52
N SER A 126 8.06 -0.89 -12.40
CA SER A 126 8.80 -1.38 -11.22
C SER A 126 8.12 -2.59 -10.59
N ALA A 127 6.78 -2.61 -10.58
CA ALA A 127 6.01 -3.76 -10.12
C ALA A 127 6.20 -4.96 -11.06
N ILE A 128 6.17 -4.75 -12.39
CA ILE A 128 6.45 -5.82 -13.37
C ILE A 128 7.84 -6.42 -13.13
N ALA A 129 8.88 -5.59 -12.95
CA ALA A 129 10.22 -6.06 -12.64
C ALA A 129 10.29 -6.87 -11.32
N SER A 130 9.50 -6.47 -10.32
CA SER A 130 9.39 -7.20 -9.06
C SER A 130 8.74 -8.57 -9.26
N VAL A 131 7.61 -8.65 -9.98
CA VAL A 131 6.94 -9.92 -10.31
C VAL A 131 7.90 -10.87 -11.02
N ILE A 132 8.59 -10.39 -12.06
CA ILE A 132 9.59 -11.17 -12.80
C ILE A 132 10.67 -11.71 -11.88
N THR A 133 11.17 -10.89 -10.94
CA THR A 133 12.24 -11.34 -10.04
C THR A 133 11.77 -12.41 -9.06
N TYR A 134 10.56 -12.26 -8.50
CA TYR A 134 9.99 -13.28 -7.62
C TYR A 134 9.84 -14.63 -8.34
N LEU A 135 9.38 -14.62 -9.58
CA LEU A 135 9.19 -15.82 -10.40
C LEU A 135 10.52 -16.40 -10.90
N GLU A 136 11.53 -15.59 -11.22
CA GLU A 136 12.85 -16.08 -11.67
C GLU A 136 13.69 -16.71 -10.54
N VAL A 137 13.56 -16.19 -9.33
CA VAL A 137 14.35 -16.64 -8.16
C VAL A 137 13.62 -17.71 -7.36
N GLY A 138 12.30 -17.57 -7.17
CA GLY A 138 11.54 -18.30 -6.15
C GLY A 138 11.90 -17.86 -4.74
N VAL A 139 10.94 -17.90 -3.81
CA VAL A 139 11.15 -17.61 -2.38
C VAL A 139 10.17 -18.42 -1.53
N SER A 140 10.29 -18.37 -0.20
CA SER A 140 9.35 -19.06 0.69
C SER A 140 7.89 -18.75 0.32
N GLY A 141 7.12 -19.79 -0.01
CA GLY A 141 5.73 -19.69 -0.44
C GLY A 141 5.49 -19.30 -1.91
N ILE A 142 6.55 -19.12 -2.71
CA ILE A 142 6.48 -18.78 -4.15
C ILE A 142 7.48 -19.64 -4.91
N GLU A 143 6.97 -20.56 -5.71
CA GLU A 143 7.81 -21.38 -6.58
C GLU A 143 8.42 -20.56 -7.71
N ARG A 144 9.62 -20.98 -8.13
CA ARG A 144 10.29 -20.40 -9.29
C ARG A 144 9.56 -20.84 -10.56
N ASP A 145 9.08 -19.88 -11.35
CA ASP A 145 8.43 -20.07 -12.63
C ASP A 145 9.02 -19.12 -13.69
N VAL A 146 10.01 -19.61 -14.43
CA VAL A 146 10.68 -18.82 -15.47
C VAL A 146 9.85 -18.61 -16.73
N GLU A 147 8.87 -19.47 -16.96
CA GLU A 147 8.00 -19.40 -18.13
C GLU A 147 7.00 -18.26 -17.92
N GLU A 148 6.36 -18.19 -16.75
CA GLU A 148 5.52 -17.06 -16.40
C GLU A 148 6.33 -15.76 -16.31
N ALA A 149 7.55 -15.80 -15.75
CA ALA A 149 8.44 -14.63 -15.73
C ALA A 149 8.74 -14.09 -17.14
N ALA A 150 8.94 -14.97 -18.13
CA ALA A 150 9.15 -14.58 -19.51
C ALA A 150 7.90 -13.90 -20.13
N GLU A 151 6.70 -14.38 -19.79
CA GLU A 151 5.44 -13.73 -20.21
C GLU A 151 5.29 -12.34 -19.58
N TRP A 152 5.64 -12.17 -18.31
CA TRP A 152 5.67 -10.85 -17.68
C TRP A 152 6.71 -9.93 -18.31
N ARG A 153 7.88 -10.45 -18.68
CA ARG A 153 8.95 -9.70 -19.34
C ARG A 153 8.51 -9.13 -20.69
N LYS A 154 7.66 -9.84 -21.45
CA LYS A 154 7.09 -9.32 -22.70
C LYS A 154 6.26 -8.05 -22.50
N LYS A 155 5.72 -7.80 -21.30
CA LYS A 155 4.95 -6.59 -20.97
C LYS A 155 5.82 -5.34 -20.75
N LEU A 156 7.14 -5.50 -20.63
CA LEU A 156 8.06 -4.36 -20.54
C LEU A 156 8.36 -3.76 -21.92
N PRO A 157 8.77 -2.47 -21.98
CA PRO A 157 9.35 -1.86 -23.17
C PRO A 157 10.56 -2.66 -23.66
N GLU A 158 10.75 -2.76 -24.98
CA GLU A 158 11.82 -3.55 -25.61
C GLU A 158 13.20 -3.24 -25.02
N ALA A 159 13.52 -1.95 -24.84
CA ALA A 159 14.78 -1.48 -24.26
C ALA A 159 15.05 -2.04 -22.84
N TRP A 160 14.02 -2.50 -22.13
CA TRP A 160 14.12 -3.04 -20.78
C TRP A 160 14.06 -4.56 -20.74
N ARG A 161 13.60 -5.22 -21.82
CA ARG A 161 13.48 -6.69 -21.86
C ARG A 161 14.83 -7.40 -21.82
N SER A 162 15.81 -6.82 -22.51
CA SER A 162 17.21 -7.29 -22.57
C SER A 162 18.05 -6.81 -21.39
N SER A 163 17.53 -5.88 -20.58
CA SER A 163 18.22 -5.43 -19.38
C SER A 163 18.16 -6.53 -18.31
N PRO A 164 19.28 -6.86 -17.65
CA PRO A 164 19.22 -7.68 -16.46
C PRO A 164 18.33 -6.98 -15.43
N MET A 165 17.37 -7.72 -14.86
CA MET A 165 16.51 -7.12 -13.84
C MET A 165 17.38 -6.63 -12.70
N PRO A 166 17.13 -5.41 -12.17
CA PRO A 166 17.86 -4.95 -11.02
C PRO A 166 17.68 -5.98 -9.91
N LEU A 167 18.81 -6.55 -9.49
CA LEU A 167 18.90 -7.49 -8.37
C LEU A 167 18.64 -6.72 -7.07
N PHE A 168 17.44 -6.16 -6.90
CA PHE A 168 16.96 -5.58 -5.63
C PHE A 168 16.84 -6.65 -4.51
N PHE A 169 17.17 -7.89 -4.83
CA PHE A 169 16.81 -9.10 -4.11
C PHE A 169 17.99 -10.05 -3.88
N ASN A 170 19.24 -9.56 -3.94
CA ASN A 170 20.41 -10.38 -3.57
C ASN A 170 20.31 -10.95 -2.15
N HIS A 171 19.51 -10.35 -1.26
CA HIS A 171 19.25 -10.84 0.09
C HIS A 171 18.13 -11.90 0.21
N LEU A 172 17.36 -12.18 -0.86
CA LEU A 172 16.27 -13.18 -0.78
C LEU A 172 16.79 -14.63 -0.80
N LYS A 173 17.96 -14.88 -1.40
CA LYS A 173 18.58 -16.22 -1.43
C LYS A 173 19.15 -16.67 -0.08
N GLU A 174 19.40 -15.75 0.84
CA GLU A 174 20.06 -16.05 2.13
C GLU A 174 19.07 -16.45 3.24
N THR A 175 17.77 -16.58 2.93
CA THR A 175 16.72 -16.88 3.91
C THR A 175 16.02 -18.24 3.71
N THR A 176 16.56 -19.08 2.82
CA THR A 176 16.23 -20.53 2.73
C THR A 176 17.18 -21.33 3.60
#